data_AF-A0A931DE87-F1
#
_entry.id   AF-A0A931DE87-F1
#
_cell.length_a   1.000
_cell.length_b   1.000
_cell.length_c   1.000
_cell.angle_alpha   90.00
_cell.angle_beta   90.00
_cell.angle_gamma   90.00
#
_symmetry.space_group_name_H-M   'P 1'
#
loop_
_entity.id
_entity.type
_entity.pdbx_description
1 polymer ?
#
loop_
_entity_poly.entity_id
_entity_poly.type
_entity_poly.pdbx_seq_one_letter_code
_entity_poly.pdbx_strand_id
1 'polypeptide(L)' 'MSLLLPGWHCEAREHGLVAQRLGPLTDYQLLNGCLPEIAATNESELWLLRDAQARLAERVAVAEAVRTRS' A
#
# COMPACT_ATOMS: atom_id res chain seq x y z
N MET A 1 10.54 14.02 -11.21
CA MET A 1 11.16 12.68 -11.06
C MET A 1 10.03 11.70 -10.76
N SER A 2 9.80 10.70 -11.62
CA SER A 2 8.80 9.66 -11.32
C SER A 2 9.40 8.73 -10.28
N LEU A 3 8.90 8.80 -9.04
CA LEU A 3 9.25 7.88 -7.97
C LEU A 3 8.56 6.53 -8.27
N LEU A 4 9.15 5.75 -9.18
CA LEU A 4 8.72 4.40 -9.51
C LEU A 4 8.96 3.47 -8.32
N LEU A 5 8.02 3.45 -7.39
CA LEU A 5 7.96 2.46 -6.32
C LEU A 5 7.07 1.31 -6.79
N PRO A 6 7.59 0.07 -6.86
CA PRO A 6 6.85 -1.07 -7.41
C PRO A 6 5.50 -1.26 -6.73
N GLY A 7 4.46 -1.47 -7.53
CA GLY A 7 3.11 -1.76 -7.03
C GLY A 7 2.25 -0.55 -6.69
N TRP A 8 2.70 0.69 -6.93
CA TRP A 8 1.91 1.91 -6.71
C TRP A 8 1.90 2.83 -7.93
N HIS A 9 0.72 3.34 -8.28
CA HIS A 9 0.53 4.50 -9.13
C HIS A 9 0.40 5.75 -8.26
N CYS A 10 1.17 6.81 -8.53
CA CYS A 10 1.19 8.01 -7.70
C CYS A 10 0.82 9.24 -8.53
N GLU A 11 0.00 10.11 -7.95
CA GLU A 11 -0.50 11.31 -8.59
C GLU A 11 -0.55 12.48 -7.60
N ALA A 12 -0.26 13.67 -8.10
CA ALA A 12 -0.48 14.91 -7.36
C ALA A 12 -1.97 15.28 -7.40
N ARG A 13 -2.46 15.84 -6.30
CA ARG A 13 -3.80 16.40 -6.14
C ARG A 13 -3.69 17.80 -5.55
N GLU A 14 -4.79 18.55 -5.60
CA GLU A 14 -4.84 19.96 -5.17
C GLU A 14 -4.31 20.18 -3.74
N HIS A 15 -4.44 19.18 -2.87
CA HIS A 15 -4.07 19.26 -1.45
C HIS A 15 -3.00 18.25 -1.02
N GLY A 16 -2.24 17.66 -1.96
CA GLY A 16 -1.16 16.73 -1.63
C GLY A 16 -0.91 15.67 -2.69
N LEU A 17 -0.57 14.47 -2.23
CA LEU A 17 -0.22 13.34 -3.07
C LEU A 17 -1.08 12.14 -2.71
N VAL A 18 -1.46 11.38 -3.72
CA VAL A 18 -2.18 10.13 -3.58
C VAL A 18 -1.38 9.02 -4.25
N ALA A 19 -1.29 7.86 -3.59
CA ALA A 19 -0.78 6.64 -4.18
C ALA A 19 -1.84 5.54 -4.13
N GLN A 20 -2.15 4.99 -5.29
CA GLN A 20 -3.07 3.86 -5.48
C GLN A 20 -2.28 2.60 -5.78
N ARG A 21 -2.66 1.49 -5.18
CA ARG A 21 -2.01 0.20 -5.40
C ARG A 21 -2.37 -0.33 -6.79
N LEU A 22 -1.38 -0.83 -7.54
CA LEU A 22 -1.57 -1.37 -8.89
C LEU A 22 -2.23 -2.75 -8.90
N GLY A 23 -2.04 -3.53 -7.84
CA GLY A 23 -2.62 -4.87 -7.69
C GLY A 23 -3.79 -4.87 -6.70
N PRO A 24 -4.82 -5.70 -6.93
CA PRO A 24 -5.92 -5.84 -5.98
C PRO A 24 -5.41 -6.44 -4.65
N LEU A 25 -6.10 -6.10 -3.56
CA LEU A 25 -5.94 -6.73 -2.26
C LEU A 25 -6.99 -7.82 -2.08
N THR A 26 -6.65 -8.89 -1.35
CA THR A 26 -7.65 -9.88 -0.94
C THR A 26 -8.52 -9.34 0.19
N ASP A 27 -9.69 -9.95 0.41
CA ASP A 27 -10.55 -9.61 1.56
C ASP A 27 -9.81 -9.76 2.89
N TYR A 28 -8.97 -10.79 3.01
CA TYR A 28 -8.14 -10.99 4.19
C TYR A 28 -7.16 -9.83 4.39
N GLN A 29 -6.53 -9.34 3.32
CA GLN A 29 -5.61 -8.21 3.39
C GLN A 29 -6.29 -6.91 3.80
N LEU A 30 -7.47 -6.63 3.23
CA LEU A 30 -8.29 -5.47 3.58
C LEU A 30 -8.73 -5.51 5.04
N LEU A 31 -9.24 -6.64 5.50
CA LEU A 31 -9.68 -6.85 6.90
C LEU A 31 -8.52 -6.70 7.91
N ASN A 32 -7.27 -6.86 7.46
CA ASN A 32 -6.08 -6.72 8.29
C ASN A 32 -5.31 -5.41 8.03
N GLY A 33 -5.97 -4.39 7.45
CA GLY A 33 -5.47 -3.02 7.40
C GLY A 33 -4.59 -2.67 6.20
N CYS A 34 -4.48 -3.55 5.20
CA CYS A 34 -3.88 -3.17 3.92
C CYS A 34 -4.81 -2.20 3.20
N LEU A 35 -4.26 -1.12 2.67
CA LEU A 35 -5.03 -0.07 2.02
C LEU A 35 -4.85 -0.09 0.50
N PRO A 36 -5.93 0.08 -0.29
CA PRO A 36 -5.84 0.22 -1.74
C PRO A 36 -5.30 1.59 -2.16
N GLU A 37 -5.45 2.60 -1.30
CA GLU A 37 -5.03 3.98 -1.53
C GLU A 37 -4.46 4.58 -0.25
N ILE A 38 -3.45 5.43 -0.38
CA ILE A 38 -2.93 6.26 0.69
C ILE A 38 -2.73 7.69 0.21
N ALA A 39 -2.99 8.65 1.09
CA ALA A 39 -2.80 10.07 0.85
C ALA A 39 -1.71 10.63 1.79
N ALA A 40 -0.99 11.64 1.30
CA ALA A 40 0.05 12.32 2.04
C ALA A 40 0.12 13.79 1.65
N THR A 41 0.59 14.64 2.55
CA THR A 41 0.79 16.08 2.33
C THR A 41 2.03 16.38 1.48
N ASN A 42 3.03 15.50 1.53
CA ASN A 42 4.31 15.67 0.84
C ASN A 42 4.96 14.32 0.45
N GLU A 43 6.02 14.38 -0.36
CA GLU A 43 6.68 13.19 -0.90
C GLU A 43 7.32 12.31 0.17
N SER A 44 7.88 12.91 1.22
CA SER A 44 8.53 12.18 2.32
C SER A 44 7.52 11.37 3.14
N GLU A 45 6.39 11.98 3.46
CA GLU A 45 5.27 11.29 4.11
C GLU A 45 4.72 10.17 3.22
N LEU A 46 4.51 10.45 1.92
CA LEU A 46 4.05 9.43 0.97
C LEU A 46 5.01 8.24 0.88
N TRP A 47 6.32 8.50 0.95
CA TRP A 47 7.33 7.45 0.97
C TRP A 47 7.22 6.56 2.21
N LEU A 48 7.10 7.17 3.40
CA LEU A 48 6.97 6.45 4.67
C LEU A 48 5.70 5.60 4.72
N LEU A 49 4.55 6.18 4.31
CA LEU A 49 3.29 5.45 4.29
C LEU A 49 3.30 4.28 3.30
N ARG A 50 3.92 4.45 2.13
CA ARG A 50 4.09 3.35 1.15
C ARG A 50 4.98 2.24 1.69
N ASP A 51 6.11 2.56 2.32
CA ASP A 51 7.00 1.55 2.93
C ASP A 51 6.28 0.75 4.03
N ALA A 52 5.53 1.45 4.91
CA ALA A 52 4.72 0.81 5.93
C ALA A 52 3.65 -0.12 5.33
N GLN A 53 2.93 0.33 4.31
CA GLN A 53 1.92 -0.47 3.61
C GLN A 53 2.50 -1.65 2.83
N ALA A 54 3.73 -1.54 2.32
CA ALA A 54 4.42 -2.66 1.68
C ALA A 54 4.76 -3.75 2.71
N ARG A 55 5.36 -3.38 3.85
CA ARG A 55 5.71 -4.31 4.93
C ARG A 55 4.50 -4.96 5.57
N LEU A 56 3.41 -4.20 5.76
CA LEU A 56 2.16 -4.74 6.28
C LEU A 56 1.59 -5.79 5.31
N ALA A 57 1.48 -5.46 4.02
CA ALA A 57 0.95 -6.38 3.01
C ALA A 57 1.75 -7.67 2.92
N GLU A 58 3.09 -7.60 2.96
CA GLU A 58 3.95 -8.78 2.97
C GLU A 58 3.66 -9.69 4.19
N ARG A 59 3.57 -9.12 5.39
CA ARG A 59 3.32 -9.89 6.62
C ARG A 59 1.92 -10.49 6.64
N VAL A 60 0.91 -9.74 6.18
CA VAL A 60 -0.46 -10.22 6.10
C VAL A 60 -0.59 -11.33 5.05
N ALA A 61 0.08 -11.24 3.91
CA ALA A 61 0.11 -12.31 2.91
C ALA A 61 0.74 -13.60 3.46
N VAL A 62 1.78 -13.50 4.29
CA VAL A 62 2.36 -14.66 4.99
C VAL A 62 1.34 -15.28 5.95
N ALA A 63 0.63 -14.46 6.73
CA ALA A 63 -0.40 -14.94 7.66
C ALA A 63 -1.58 -15.61 6.93
N GLU A 64 -2.04 -15.03 5.81
CA GLU A 64 -3.07 -15.59 4.94
C GLU A 64 -2.66 -16.97 4.41
N ALA A 65 -1.42 -17.09 3.93
CA ALA A 65 -0.91 -18.35 3.41
C ALA A 65 -0.76 -19.44 4.50
N VAL A 66 -0.45 -19.06 5.74
CA VAL A 66 -0.43 -20.00 6.88
C VAL A 66 -1.85 -20.49 7.20
N ARG A 67 -2.84 -19.58 7.21
CA ARG A 67 -4.25 -19.90 7.45
C ARG A 67 -4.79 -20.89 6.42
N THR A 68 -4.50 -20.68 5.14
CA THR A 68 -4.99 -21.55 4.05
C THR A 68 -4.38 -22.97 4.10
N ARG A 69 -3.25 -23.14 4.79
CA ARG A 69 -2.57 -24.44 4.95
C ARG A 69 -2.98 -25.19 6.23
N SER A 70 -3.77 -24.57 7.10
CA SER A 70 -4.27 -25.14 8.36
C SER A 70 -5.66 -25.73 8.15
#